data_AF-A0A5C7WVM2-F1
#
_entry.id   AF-A0A5C7WVM2-F1
#
_cell.length_a   1.000
_cell.length_b   1.000
_cell.length_c   1.000
_cell.angle_alpha   90.00
_cell.angle_beta   90.00
_cell.angle_gamma   90.00
#
_symmetry.space_group_name_H-M   'P 1'
#
loop_
_entity.id
_entity.type
_entity.pdbx_description
1 polymer ?
#
loop_
_entity_poly.entity_id
_entity_poly.type
_entity_poly.pdbx_seq_one_letter_code
_entity_poly.pdbx_strand_id
1 'polypeptide(L)'
;MSSTNSPFGQNEWLVEEMYRKFRDDPSSVDPSWHEFLVDYHPESASPAGAAAAPRTPAAPAPAPAATAPSNGAPAAAPAPAAPPAPIAAAPTPALAPAPAAPAPAAPSPAVPAAAGDENQVLRGAAAAVVKNMTSSLQIPTATSVRAIPATLMIDNRIVINNHLKRTRGVKISFTHLLGYAIVQAVKNFPNMNRHFAEIDGKPNVVTPEHTNLGLAIDLPGKDGKRSLVVAAIKGCETKQFAEFVAAYEDIVRRARDGKLTAEDFAGVTISLTNPGTLGTVHSVPRLMAGQGAIIGAGAMEYPAEFQGASEERIAELGVGKLITLTSTYDHRIIQGAESGDFLRTIHQLLLSDDFWDEIFVDLGIPYEPVRWRTDNPDSIVDKNARVIELIAAYRNRGHLMADIDPLRLDKNRFRMHPDLDVLTHGLTLWDLDREFKVDGFAGKEYKKLRDVLSVLRDAYCRHIGVEYTPILEPEQQKWLQERIEVRHDKPTVAQQKYILSKLNAAEAFETFLQTKYVGQKRFSLEGAESVIPMMDAVIDQAAEHGLDEVVIGMP
;
A
#
# COMPACT_ATOMS: atom_id res chain seq x y z
N MET A 1 -23.75 -7.21 24.59
CA MET A 1 -24.14 -8.62 24.42
C MET A 1 -25.64 -8.70 24.51
N SER A 2 -26.34 -8.74 23.37
CA SER A 2 -27.78 -8.96 23.34
C SER A 2 -28.04 -10.46 23.48
N SER A 3 -28.65 -10.83 24.59
CA SER A 3 -29.15 -12.16 24.88
C SER A 3 -30.33 -12.48 23.95
N THR A 4 -30.10 -13.28 22.91
CA THR A 4 -31.17 -14.03 22.24
C THR A 4 -31.72 -15.02 23.25
N ASN A 5 -32.96 -14.78 23.69
CA ASN A 5 -33.62 -15.53 24.75
C ASN A 5 -34.18 -16.86 24.23
N SER A 6 -33.33 -17.60 23.50
CA SER A 6 -33.62 -18.95 23.01
C SER A 6 -33.01 -19.96 23.97
N PRO A 7 -33.73 -21.02 24.35
CA PRO A 7 -33.21 -22.07 25.23
C PRO A 7 -31.96 -22.76 24.66
N PHE A 8 -31.66 -22.60 23.37
CA PHE A 8 -30.52 -23.21 22.67
C PHE A 8 -29.37 -22.25 22.36
N GLY A 9 -29.51 -20.96 22.69
CA GLY A 9 -28.46 -19.95 22.53
C GLY A 9 -27.86 -19.92 21.12
N GLN A 10 -26.52 -19.96 21.02
CA GLN A 10 -25.81 -19.91 19.73
C GLN A 10 -26.07 -21.11 18.80
N ASN A 11 -26.68 -22.19 19.28
CA ASN A 11 -26.98 -23.39 18.51
C ASN A 11 -28.43 -23.43 17.99
N GLU A 12 -29.22 -22.37 18.17
CA GLU A 12 -30.61 -22.28 17.71
C GLU A 12 -30.76 -22.56 16.21
N TRP A 13 -29.85 -22.03 15.38
CA TRP A 13 -29.85 -22.25 13.94
C TRP A 13 -29.75 -23.74 13.56
N LEU A 14 -29.03 -24.54 14.34
CA LEU A 14 -28.86 -25.97 14.10
C LEU A 14 -30.15 -26.74 14.44
N VAL A 15 -30.82 -26.34 15.53
CA VAL A 15 -32.10 -26.93 15.94
C VAL A 15 -33.19 -26.59 14.94
N GLU A 16 -33.23 -25.36 14.42
CA GLU A 16 -34.14 -24.96 13.35
C GLU A 16 -33.89 -25.71 12.04
N GLU A 17 -32.62 -25.94 11.68
CA GLU A 17 -32.27 -26.72 10.49
C GLU A 17 -32.68 -28.20 10.65
N MET A 18 -32.45 -28.79 11.82
CA MET A 18 -32.89 -30.15 12.13
C MET A 18 -34.40 -30.28 12.15
N TYR A 19 -35.12 -29.30 12.72
CA TYR A 19 -36.58 -29.27 12.69
C TYR A 19 -37.13 -29.18 11.26
N ARG A 20 -36.52 -28.35 10.39
CA ARG A 20 -36.90 -28.26 8.98
C ARG A 20 -36.70 -29.59 8.26
N LYS A 21 -35.56 -30.23 8.44
CA LYS A 21 -35.27 -31.57 7.88
C LYS A 21 -36.24 -32.63 8.40
N PHE A 22 -36.55 -32.63 9.69
CA PHE A 22 -37.50 -33.56 10.31
C PHE A 22 -38.92 -33.40 9.76
N ARG A 23 -39.35 -32.17 9.46
CA ARG A 23 -40.66 -31.89 8.83
C ARG A 23 -40.75 -32.39 7.39
N ASP A 24 -39.66 -32.31 6.65
CA ASP A 24 -39.59 -32.76 5.25
C ASP A 24 -39.46 -34.28 5.15
N ASP A 25 -38.60 -34.89 5.98
CA ASP A 25 -38.42 -36.34 6.12
C ASP A 25 -37.91 -36.70 7.53
N PRO A 26 -38.73 -37.33 8.39
CA PRO A 26 -38.31 -37.73 9.74
C PRO A 26 -37.08 -38.63 9.77
N SER A 27 -36.84 -39.45 8.75
CA SER A 27 -35.69 -40.37 8.69
C SER A 27 -34.36 -39.66 8.38
N SER A 28 -34.42 -38.40 7.96
CA SER A 28 -33.24 -37.57 7.68
C SER A 28 -32.57 -37.01 8.94
N VAL A 29 -33.19 -37.20 10.11
CA VAL A 29 -32.70 -36.77 11.41
C VAL A 29 -32.56 -37.99 12.31
N ASP A 30 -31.53 -38.00 13.16
CA ASP A 30 -31.27 -39.11 14.07
C ASP A 30 -32.49 -39.37 14.99
N PRO A 31 -32.92 -40.63 15.19
CA PRO A 31 -34.09 -40.98 16.00
C PRO A 31 -34.09 -40.42 17.43
N SER A 32 -32.92 -40.18 18.01
CA SER A 32 -32.77 -39.58 19.35
C SER A 32 -33.35 -38.16 19.45
N TRP A 33 -33.52 -37.48 18.32
CA TRP A 33 -34.08 -36.13 18.26
C TRP A 33 -35.57 -36.09 17.95
N HIS A 34 -36.18 -37.21 17.54
CA HIS A 34 -37.57 -37.22 17.06
C HIS A 34 -38.55 -36.81 18.15
N GLU A 35 -38.40 -37.36 19.36
CA GLU A 35 -39.27 -37.03 20.49
C GLU A 35 -39.23 -35.52 20.81
N PHE A 36 -38.04 -34.92 20.74
CA PHE A 36 -37.87 -33.49 20.95
C PHE A 36 -38.44 -32.64 19.82
N LEU A 37 -38.23 -33.02 18.56
CA LEU A 37 -38.63 -32.24 17.39
C LEU A 37 -40.14 -32.34 17.09
N VAL A 38 -40.83 -33.38 17.58
CA VAL A 38 -42.29 -33.49 17.52
C VAL A 38 -42.96 -32.37 18.32
N ASP A 39 -42.41 -32.04 19.49
CA ASP A 39 -42.97 -31.04 20.41
C ASP A 39 -42.36 -29.63 20.26
N TYR A 40 -41.45 -29.44 19.28
CA TYR A 40 -40.75 -28.17 19.06
C TYR A 40 -41.59 -27.17 18.22
N HIS A 41 -41.84 -25.98 18.78
CA HIS A 41 -42.59 -24.88 18.14
C HIS A 41 -41.79 -23.56 18.16
N PRO A 42 -41.28 -23.08 17.00
CA PRO A 42 -40.35 -21.95 16.96
C PRO A 42 -40.95 -20.53 17.11
N GLU A 43 -42.27 -20.34 17.34
CA GLU A 43 -42.93 -19.01 17.27
C GLU A 43 -43.70 -18.54 18.53
N SER A 44 -43.44 -19.06 19.73
CA SER A 44 -44.07 -18.50 20.95
C SER A 44 -43.12 -17.62 21.77
N ALA A 45 -42.90 -16.38 21.33
CA ALA A 45 -42.38 -15.32 22.19
C ALA A 45 -42.94 -13.94 21.79
N SER A 46 -44.00 -13.50 22.47
CA SER A 46 -44.36 -12.09 22.60
C SER A 46 -44.65 -11.74 24.07
N PRO A 47 -44.46 -10.47 24.49
CA PRO A 47 -44.08 -10.13 25.86
C PRO A 47 -45.25 -9.58 26.68
N ALA A 48 -45.26 -9.86 27.99
CA ALA A 48 -46.05 -9.13 28.98
C ALA A 48 -45.32 -9.18 30.34
N GLY A 49 -45.31 -8.04 31.03
CA GLY A 49 -44.44 -7.80 32.19
C GLY A 49 -44.99 -8.27 33.53
N ALA A 50 -44.10 -8.35 34.52
CA ALA A 50 -44.21 -7.74 35.85
C ALA A 50 -43.40 -8.49 36.93
N ALA A 51 -42.54 -7.72 37.60
CA ALA A 51 -42.16 -7.75 39.02
C ALA A 51 -41.68 -9.05 39.72
N ALA A 52 -40.48 -8.92 40.32
CA ALA A 52 -40.09 -9.26 41.70
C ALA A 52 -38.84 -10.16 41.85
N ALA A 53 -37.93 -9.70 42.70
CA ALA A 53 -36.62 -10.26 43.09
C ALA A 53 -36.74 -11.43 44.11
N PRO A 54 -35.66 -11.92 44.75
CA PRO A 54 -34.33 -12.37 44.26
C PRO A 54 -33.96 -13.78 44.79
N ARG A 55 -33.11 -14.57 44.11
CA ARG A 55 -32.29 -15.63 44.76
C ARG A 55 -30.96 -15.92 44.03
N THR A 56 -29.85 -15.80 44.76
CA THR A 56 -28.51 -16.36 44.51
C THR A 56 -28.36 -17.74 45.21
N PRO A 57 -27.25 -18.47 45.09
CA PRO A 57 -26.61 -19.01 43.88
C PRO A 57 -26.34 -20.54 44.02
N ALA A 58 -26.07 -21.26 42.92
CA ALA A 58 -25.54 -22.62 42.98
C ALA A 58 -24.35 -22.80 42.03
N ALA A 59 -23.28 -23.37 42.56
CA ALA A 59 -22.13 -23.95 41.89
C ALA A 59 -21.81 -25.28 42.61
N PRO A 60 -20.83 -26.07 42.17
CA PRO A 60 -20.64 -26.68 40.85
C PRO A 60 -20.35 -28.20 40.99
N ALA A 61 -20.34 -28.97 39.89
CA ALA A 61 -19.72 -30.32 39.88
C ALA A 61 -19.51 -30.83 38.43
N PRO A 62 -18.72 -31.89 38.17
CA PRO A 62 -17.38 -31.76 37.59
C PRO A 62 -17.15 -32.60 36.32
N ALA A 63 -15.99 -32.42 35.67
CA ALA A 63 -15.44 -33.37 34.70
C ALA A 63 -14.97 -34.67 35.39
N PRO A 64 -14.87 -35.81 34.67
CA PRO A 64 -13.51 -36.22 34.24
C PRO A 64 -13.39 -37.06 32.94
N ALA A 65 -12.24 -36.86 32.29
CA ALA A 65 -11.27 -37.79 31.66
C ALA A 65 -11.65 -39.08 30.87
N ALA A 66 -11.19 -39.10 29.61
CA ALA A 66 -10.38 -40.09 28.87
C ALA A 66 -10.57 -41.62 29.05
N THR A 67 -10.71 -42.34 27.93
CA THR A 67 -10.05 -43.64 27.62
C THR A 67 -10.31 -44.09 26.17
N ALA A 68 -9.29 -44.66 25.52
CA ALA A 68 -9.36 -45.60 24.37
C ALA A 68 -9.07 -47.03 24.92
N PRO A 69 -9.34 -48.20 24.26
CA PRO A 69 -9.05 -48.50 22.84
C PRO A 69 -9.93 -49.56 22.08
N SER A 70 -9.66 -49.66 20.77
CA SER A 70 -9.68 -50.82 19.83
C SER A 70 -10.94 -51.60 19.38
N ASN A 71 -11.00 -51.72 18.05
CA ASN A 71 -11.36 -52.86 17.17
C ASN A 71 -12.82 -53.23 16.86
N GLY A 72 -13.13 -53.21 15.54
CA GLY A 72 -14.21 -53.98 14.92
C GLY A 72 -14.74 -53.39 13.60
N ALA A 73 -14.16 -53.78 12.45
CA ALA A 73 -14.72 -53.60 11.10
C ALA A 73 -16.01 -54.45 10.89
N PRO A 74 -16.82 -54.37 9.79
CA PRO A 74 -16.46 -53.97 8.41
C PRO A 74 -17.51 -53.26 7.49
N ALA A 75 -17.01 -52.80 6.32
CA ALA A 75 -17.63 -52.74 4.96
C ALA A 75 -18.82 -51.76 4.71
N ALA A 76 -18.99 -51.03 3.60
CA ALA A 76 -18.37 -51.01 2.27
C ALA A 76 -18.58 -49.66 1.51
N ALA A 77 -17.58 -49.31 0.66
CA ALA A 77 -17.54 -48.59 -0.64
C ALA A 77 -18.28 -47.25 -0.90
N PRO A 78 -17.62 -46.31 -1.62
CA PRO A 78 -17.87 -46.25 -3.08
C PRO A 78 -16.65 -45.98 -4.01
N ALA A 79 -16.78 -46.53 -5.23
CA ALA A 79 -16.45 -46.03 -6.59
C ALA A 79 -15.03 -45.54 -7.03
N PRO A 80 -14.67 -45.68 -8.33
CA PRO A 80 -13.29 -45.96 -8.78
C PRO A 80 -12.62 -44.89 -9.65
N ALA A 81 -11.27 -44.94 -9.74
CA ALA A 81 -10.49 -44.34 -10.84
C ALA A 81 -9.19 -45.14 -11.11
N ALA A 82 -8.72 -45.03 -12.37
CA ALA A 82 -7.88 -45.95 -13.14
C ALA A 82 -6.42 -46.20 -12.69
N PRO A 83 -5.77 -47.30 -13.14
CA PRO A 83 -4.45 -47.74 -12.66
C PRO A 83 -3.24 -47.27 -13.49
N PRO A 84 -2.05 -47.13 -12.89
CA PRO A 84 -0.75 -47.10 -13.56
C PRO A 84 -0.04 -48.46 -13.57
N ALA A 85 0.95 -48.59 -14.45
CA ALA A 85 1.73 -49.79 -14.78
C ALA A 85 2.81 -50.18 -13.74
N PRO A 86 3.27 -51.45 -13.69
CA PRO A 86 4.38 -51.87 -12.82
C PRO A 86 5.72 -52.08 -13.56
N ILE A 87 6.79 -51.77 -12.81
CA ILE A 87 8.21 -52.05 -13.06
C ILE A 87 8.56 -53.44 -12.50
N ALA A 88 9.44 -54.20 -13.16
CA ALA A 88 10.02 -55.43 -12.60
C ALA A 88 11.54 -55.59 -12.86
N ALA A 89 12.24 -55.70 -11.73
CA ALA A 89 13.48 -56.40 -11.32
C ALA A 89 14.47 -57.09 -12.30
N ALA A 90 15.75 -57.00 -11.91
CA ALA A 90 16.90 -57.88 -12.22
C ALA A 90 17.33 -58.64 -10.92
N PRO A 91 18.42 -59.48 -10.80
CA PRO A 91 19.52 -59.81 -11.73
C PRO A 91 20.17 -61.26 -11.67
N THR A 92 21.24 -61.47 -12.48
CA THR A 92 22.51 -62.29 -12.28
C THR A 92 22.55 -63.85 -12.42
N PRO A 93 23.73 -64.51 -12.64
CA PRO A 93 24.79 -64.34 -13.68
C PRO A 93 25.46 -65.68 -14.19
N ALA A 94 26.16 -65.73 -15.34
CA ALA A 94 27.23 -66.73 -15.65
C ALA A 94 28.04 -66.41 -16.94
N LEU A 95 29.31 -66.85 -16.99
CA LEU A 95 30.40 -66.49 -17.92
C LEU A 95 30.51 -67.30 -19.26
N ALA A 96 30.93 -66.59 -20.33
CA ALA A 96 31.83 -66.86 -21.52
C ALA A 96 32.00 -68.29 -22.13
N PRO A 97 32.13 -68.47 -23.48
CA PRO A 97 33.22 -67.91 -24.33
C PRO A 97 32.88 -67.48 -25.80
N ALA A 98 33.87 -66.95 -26.53
CA ALA A 98 33.86 -66.32 -27.87
C ALA A 98 34.36 -67.26 -29.02
N PRO A 99 34.64 -66.83 -30.28
CA PRO A 99 33.91 -65.99 -31.27
C PRO A 99 33.86 -66.60 -32.71
N ALA A 100 32.96 -66.12 -33.60
CA ALA A 100 33.21 -65.89 -35.06
C ALA A 100 31.96 -65.35 -35.83
N ALA A 101 32.24 -64.49 -36.82
CA ALA A 101 31.42 -63.57 -37.64
C ALA A 101 30.52 -64.20 -38.76
N PRO A 102 29.82 -63.46 -39.68
CA PRO A 102 29.19 -62.11 -39.66
C PRO A 102 27.75 -61.98 -40.29
N ALA A 103 27.14 -60.78 -40.07
CA ALA A 103 26.20 -60.01 -40.92
C ALA A 103 24.67 -60.33 -40.94
N PRO A 104 23.79 -59.37 -41.32
CA PRO A 104 23.65 -57.98 -40.88
C PRO A 104 22.18 -57.59 -40.54
N ALA A 105 21.91 -56.69 -39.58
CA ALA A 105 20.59 -56.04 -39.51
C ALA A 105 20.57 -54.72 -38.71
N ALA A 106 19.98 -53.72 -39.38
CA ALA A 106 19.33 -52.48 -38.92
C ALA A 106 20.16 -51.39 -38.20
N PRO A 107 20.07 -50.12 -38.65
CA PRO A 107 20.62 -49.01 -37.89
C PRO A 107 19.76 -48.81 -36.64
N SER A 108 20.37 -49.03 -35.46
CA SER A 108 19.81 -48.56 -34.20
C SER A 108 19.79 -47.03 -34.22
N PRO A 109 18.78 -46.34 -33.62
CA PRO A 109 18.76 -44.89 -33.54
C PRO A 109 20.07 -44.43 -32.90
N ALA A 110 20.79 -43.54 -33.57
CA ALA A 110 21.90 -42.86 -32.93
C ALA A 110 21.37 -42.23 -31.64
N VAL A 111 21.90 -42.68 -30.51
CA VAL A 111 21.77 -41.98 -29.24
C VAL A 111 22.11 -40.52 -29.54
N PRO A 112 21.27 -39.53 -29.17
CA PRO A 112 21.66 -38.14 -29.37
C PRO A 112 23.01 -37.97 -28.68
N ALA A 113 24.03 -37.60 -29.45
CA ALA A 113 25.29 -37.17 -28.88
C ALA A 113 24.93 -36.15 -27.80
N ALA A 114 25.38 -36.38 -26.56
CA ALA A 114 25.21 -35.44 -25.48
C ALA A 114 25.56 -34.06 -26.03
N ALA A 115 24.58 -33.14 -26.05
CA ALA A 115 24.83 -31.77 -26.46
C ALA A 115 25.96 -31.27 -25.56
N GLY A 116 27.15 -31.09 -26.13
CA GLY A 116 28.32 -30.66 -25.37
C GLY A 116 28.07 -29.30 -24.72
N ASP A 117 28.86 -28.98 -23.71
CA ASP A 117 28.75 -27.71 -22.99
C ASP A 117 28.79 -26.53 -23.98
N GLU A 118 27.78 -25.67 -23.92
CA GLU A 118 27.74 -24.44 -24.72
C GLU A 118 28.54 -23.35 -24.00
N ASN A 119 29.67 -22.94 -24.61
CA ASN A 119 30.56 -21.93 -24.05
C ASN A 119 30.21 -20.52 -24.59
N GLN A 120 29.87 -19.59 -23.69
CA GLN A 120 29.62 -18.19 -24.02
C GLN A 120 30.60 -17.25 -23.30
N VAL A 121 31.30 -16.40 -24.06
CA VAL A 121 32.19 -15.36 -23.52
C VAL A 121 31.37 -14.15 -23.04
N LEU A 122 31.54 -13.78 -21.76
CA LEU A 122 30.93 -12.58 -21.19
C LEU A 122 31.62 -11.31 -21.74
N ARG A 123 30.83 -10.34 -22.23
CA ARG A 123 31.33 -9.07 -22.80
C ARG A 123 30.54 -7.88 -22.27
N GLY A 124 31.10 -6.67 -22.42
CA GLY A 124 30.43 -5.41 -22.07
C GLY A 124 30.01 -5.35 -20.60
N ALA A 125 28.73 -5.06 -20.36
CA ALA A 125 28.17 -4.94 -19.01
C ALA A 125 28.35 -6.23 -18.17
N ALA A 126 28.22 -7.42 -18.77
CA ALA A 126 28.42 -8.68 -18.06
C ALA A 126 29.87 -8.85 -17.57
N ALA A 127 30.85 -8.45 -18.37
CA ALA A 127 32.26 -8.46 -17.97
C ALA A 127 32.55 -7.42 -16.86
N ALA A 128 31.87 -6.26 -16.90
CA ALA A 128 31.96 -5.26 -15.83
C ALA A 128 31.39 -5.78 -14.50
N VAL A 129 30.28 -6.52 -14.53
CA VAL A 129 29.73 -7.19 -13.34
C VAL A 129 30.74 -8.17 -12.76
N VAL A 130 31.37 -9.02 -13.59
CA VAL A 130 32.43 -9.94 -13.12
C VAL A 130 33.54 -9.18 -12.40
N LYS A 131 34.10 -8.13 -13.04
CA LYS A 131 35.15 -7.30 -12.45
C LYS A 131 34.74 -6.72 -11.09
N ASN A 132 33.53 -6.16 -11.01
CA ASN A 132 33.02 -5.53 -9.80
C ASN A 132 32.78 -6.56 -8.67
N MET A 133 32.19 -7.71 -9.01
CA MET A 133 31.96 -8.79 -8.02
C MET A 133 33.26 -9.40 -7.54
N THR A 134 34.26 -9.61 -8.39
CA THR A 134 35.60 -10.06 -7.97
C THR A 134 36.26 -9.05 -7.05
N SER A 135 36.19 -7.75 -7.35
CA SER A 135 36.73 -6.70 -6.47
C SER A 135 36.02 -6.67 -5.10
N SER A 136 34.70 -6.91 -5.06
CA SER A 136 33.94 -6.94 -3.80
C SER A 136 34.42 -8.00 -2.81
N LEU A 137 35.12 -9.06 -3.25
CA LEU A 137 35.63 -10.11 -2.37
C LEU A 137 36.74 -9.61 -1.44
N GLN A 138 37.39 -8.51 -1.79
CA GLN A 138 38.47 -7.90 -0.99
C GLN A 138 37.94 -7.05 0.16
N ILE A 139 36.63 -6.77 0.18
CA ILE A 139 36.00 -5.94 1.20
C ILE A 139 35.45 -6.87 2.28
N PRO A 140 36.01 -6.86 3.50
CA PRO A 140 35.49 -7.66 4.60
C PRO A 140 34.20 -7.01 5.10
N THR A 141 33.09 -7.43 4.52
CA THR A 141 31.77 -6.90 4.85
C THR A 141 31.17 -7.59 6.06
N ALA A 142 30.43 -6.85 6.87
CA ALA A 142 29.46 -7.39 7.81
C ALA A 142 28.08 -6.84 7.52
N THR A 143 27.05 -7.44 8.12
CA THR A 143 25.66 -7.04 7.89
C THR A 143 24.90 -6.87 9.19
N SER A 144 24.25 -5.72 9.33
CA SER A 144 23.24 -5.46 10.36
C SER A 144 21.86 -5.50 9.72
N VAL A 145 20.86 -5.89 10.50
CA VAL A 145 19.50 -6.13 10.02
C VAL A 145 18.54 -5.49 11.01
N ARG A 146 17.50 -4.82 10.51
CA ARG A 146 16.40 -4.31 11.33
C ARG A 146 15.07 -4.48 10.60
N ALA A 147 14.09 -5.06 11.28
CA ALA A 147 12.70 -5.00 10.86
C ALA A 147 12.09 -3.64 11.28
N ILE A 148 11.46 -2.94 10.34
CA ILE A 148 10.89 -1.61 10.55
C ILE A 148 9.39 -1.66 10.21
N PRO A 149 8.49 -1.11 11.05
CA PRO A 149 7.08 -1.00 10.72
C PRO A 149 6.88 -0.09 9.51
N ALA A 150 6.16 -0.59 8.51
CA ALA A 150 5.88 0.12 7.27
C ALA A 150 4.49 0.76 7.24
N THR A 151 3.64 0.55 8.26
CA THR A 151 2.25 1.03 8.30
C THR A 151 2.14 2.52 8.01
N LEU A 152 2.86 3.37 8.77
CA LEU A 152 2.82 4.82 8.58
C LEU A 152 3.29 5.23 7.18
N MET A 153 4.36 4.57 6.70
CA MET A 153 4.89 4.82 5.36
C MET A 153 3.92 4.45 4.26
N ILE A 154 3.16 3.35 4.41
CA ILE A 154 2.11 2.93 3.49
C ILE A 154 0.97 3.96 3.50
N ASP A 155 0.50 4.37 4.67
CA ASP A 155 -0.64 5.27 4.84
C ASP A 155 -0.35 6.66 4.29
N ASN A 156 0.78 7.26 4.68
CA ASN A 156 1.17 8.56 4.17
C ASN A 156 1.43 8.53 2.67
N ARG A 157 2.02 7.45 2.14
CA ARG A 157 2.17 7.28 0.69
C ARG A 157 0.83 7.21 -0.05
N ILE A 158 -0.20 6.60 0.54
CA ILE A 158 -1.56 6.59 -0.04
C ILE A 158 -2.12 8.01 -0.07
N VAL A 159 -2.02 8.76 1.04
CA VAL A 159 -2.48 10.16 1.11
C VAL A 159 -1.77 11.02 0.06
N ILE A 160 -0.44 10.94 -0.01
CA ILE A 160 0.39 11.66 -0.98
C ILE A 160 -0.06 11.34 -2.40
N ASN A 161 -0.12 10.06 -2.78
CA ASN A 161 -0.46 9.67 -4.15
C ASN A 161 -1.93 9.97 -4.51
N ASN A 162 -2.85 9.94 -3.54
CA ASN A 162 -4.23 10.35 -3.76
C ASN A 162 -4.33 11.86 -4.04
N HIS A 163 -3.51 12.68 -3.38
CA HIS A 163 -3.40 14.11 -3.70
C HIS A 163 -2.77 14.31 -5.09
N LEU A 164 -1.59 13.75 -5.35
CA LEU A 164 -0.85 13.92 -6.60
C LEU A 164 -1.57 13.35 -7.84
N LYS A 165 -2.43 12.33 -7.67
CA LYS A 165 -3.26 11.81 -8.78
C LYS A 165 -4.25 12.86 -9.30
N ARG A 166 -4.65 13.81 -8.46
CA ARG A 166 -5.63 14.86 -8.77
C ARG A 166 -4.99 16.21 -9.05
N THR A 167 -3.79 16.44 -8.54
CA THR A 167 -2.98 17.63 -8.82
C THR A 167 -1.88 17.29 -9.83
N ARG A 168 -0.82 18.12 -9.89
CA ARG A 168 0.36 17.89 -10.74
C ARG A 168 1.41 17.16 -9.91
N GLY A 169 1.95 16.04 -10.39
CA GLY A 169 3.10 15.41 -9.72
C GLY A 169 3.40 13.99 -10.17
N VAL A 170 4.61 13.54 -9.84
CA VAL A 170 5.06 12.16 -10.07
C VAL A 170 4.58 11.27 -8.93
N LYS A 171 4.17 10.04 -9.24
CA LYS A 171 3.77 9.06 -8.24
C LYS A 171 4.95 8.76 -7.29
N ILE A 172 4.75 8.94 -6.00
CA ILE A 172 5.77 8.65 -4.99
C ILE A 172 5.87 7.14 -4.75
N SER A 173 7.08 6.62 -4.82
CA SER A 173 7.44 5.23 -4.53
C SER A 173 7.97 5.08 -3.10
N PHE A 174 7.96 3.86 -2.55
CA PHE A 174 8.61 3.60 -1.27
C PHE A 174 10.13 3.82 -1.32
N THR A 175 10.74 3.63 -2.49
CA THR A 175 12.17 3.90 -2.71
C THR A 175 12.50 5.39 -2.67
N HIS A 176 11.59 6.29 -3.02
CA HIS A 176 11.78 7.73 -2.80
C HIS A 176 11.89 8.04 -1.30
N LEU A 177 10.95 7.50 -0.51
CA LEU A 177 10.86 7.73 0.93
C LEU A 177 12.08 7.11 1.65
N LEU A 178 12.42 5.87 1.33
CA LEU A 178 13.58 5.18 1.90
C LEU A 178 14.90 5.84 1.49
N GLY A 179 15.05 6.21 0.20
CA GLY A 179 16.23 6.88 -0.29
C GLY A 179 16.45 8.22 0.41
N TYR A 180 15.39 9.01 0.59
CA TYR A 180 15.46 10.26 1.33
C TYR A 180 15.77 10.05 2.82
N ALA A 181 15.13 9.08 3.48
CA ALA A 181 15.41 8.75 4.87
C ALA A 181 16.87 8.32 5.08
N ILE A 182 17.47 7.58 4.14
CA ILE A 182 18.90 7.22 4.14
C ILE A 182 19.77 8.48 4.06
N VAL A 183 19.47 9.40 3.14
CA VAL A 183 20.20 10.67 3.00
C VAL A 183 20.13 11.49 4.29
N GLN A 184 18.95 11.58 4.92
CA GLN A 184 18.81 12.28 6.20
C GLN A 184 19.55 11.57 7.33
N ALA A 185 19.51 10.24 7.39
CA ALA A 185 20.26 9.47 8.38
C ALA A 185 21.78 9.65 8.23
N VAL A 186 22.30 9.79 6.99
CA VAL A 186 23.73 10.03 6.74
C VAL A 186 24.22 11.34 7.39
N LYS A 187 23.35 12.36 7.51
CA LYS A 187 23.71 13.61 8.20
C LYS A 187 24.09 13.38 9.67
N ASN A 188 23.44 12.42 10.32
CA ASN A 188 23.72 12.05 11.72
C ASN A 188 24.87 11.02 11.84
N PHE A 189 25.13 10.26 10.77
CA PHE A 189 26.16 9.21 10.73
C PHE A 189 27.06 9.37 9.50
N PRO A 190 27.89 10.43 9.44
CA PRO A 190 28.72 10.69 8.28
C PRO A 190 29.72 9.57 7.98
N ASN A 191 30.08 8.75 8.97
CA ASN A 191 30.96 7.59 8.76
C ASN A 191 30.34 6.52 7.86
N MET A 192 29.01 6.39 7.83
CA MET A 192 28.32 5.46 6.93
C MET A 192 28.48 5.83 5.45
N ASN A 193 28.85 7.09 5.17
CA ASN A 193 29.12 7.62 3.83
C ASN A 193 30.62 7.58 3.46
N ARG A 194 31.51 7.20 4.39
CA ARG A 194 32.96 7.09 4.15
C ARG A 194 33.30 5.79 3.45
N HIS A 195 34.47 5.71 2.80
CA HIS A 195 34.96 4.45 2.24
C HIS A 195 36.44 4.22 2.57
N PHE A 196 36.84 2.95 2.55
CA PHE A 196 38.23 2.57 2.71
C PHE A 196 39.00 2.75 1.38
N ALA A 197 40.20 3.32 1.46
CA ALA A 197 41.14 3.36 0.34
C ALA A 197 42.57 3.15 0.83
N GLU A 198 43.42 2.56 -0.01
CA GLU A 198 44.86 2.60 0.21
C GLU A 198 45.45 3.79 -0.56
N ILE A 199 46.02 4.75 0.17
CA ILE A 199 46.65 5.94 -0.39
C ILE A 199 48.10 5.91 0.08
N ASP A 200 49.04 5.97 -0.87
CA ASP A 200 50.49 5.85 -0.64
C ASP A 200 50.86 4.58 0.16
N GLY A 201 50.19 3.46 -0.14
CA GLY A 201 50.41 2.17 0.51
C GLY A 201 49.93 2.09 1.97
N LYS A 202 49.17 3.08 2.44
CA LYS A 202 48.63 3.13 3.80
C LYS A 202 47.11 3.04 3.80
N PRO A 203 46.51 2.31 4.77
CA PRO A 203 45.07 2.27 4.93
C PRO A 203 44.53 3.64 5.35
N ASN A 204 43.59 4.17 4.58
CA ASN A 204 42.95 5.47 4.82
C ASN A 204 41.43 5.31 4.85
N VAL A 205 40.79 6.19 5.63
CA VAL A 205 39.35 6.41 5.60
C VAL A 205 39.09 7.69 4.82
N VAL A 206 38.43 7.59 3.68
CA VAL A 206 38.12 8.72 2.83
C VAL A 206 36.73 9.24 3.18
N THR A 207 36.63 10.54 3.45
CA THR A 207 35.34 11.24 3.63
C THR A 207 34.99 11.95 2.33
N PRO A 208 33.97 11.49 1.58
CA PRO A 208 33.50 12.18 0.39
C PRO A 208 32.93 13.56 0.73
N GLU A 209 33.03 14.50 -0.21
CA GLU A 209 32.46 15.85 -0.07
C GLU A 209 30.93 15.83 -0.04
N HIS A 210 30.32 14.91 -0.80
CA HIS A 210 28.87 14.83 -1.00
C HIS A 210 28.31 13.48 -0.57
N THR A 211 27.00 13.45 -0.34
CA THR A 211 26.20 12.22 -0.26
C THR A 211 25.63 11.95 -1.64
N ASN A 212 26.21 10.97 -2.34
CA ASN A 212 25.76 10.57 -3.67
C ASN A 212 25.06 9.20 -3.57
N LEU A 213 23.73 9.21 -3.50
CA LEU A 213 22.94 7.99 -3.33
C LEU A 213 22.91 7.17 -4.62
N GLY A 214 23.47 5.96 -4.57
CA GLY A 214 23.42 5.00 -5.65
C GLY A 214 22.10 4.27 -5.67
N LEU A 215 21.36 4.40 -6.76
CA LEU A 215 20.09 3.71 -6.96
C LEU A 215 20.30 2.51 -7.88
N ALA A 216 19.98 1.32 -7.38
CA ALA A 216 19.92 0.12 -8.20
C ALA A 216 18.63 0.12 -9.04
N ILE A 217 18.77 0.25 -10.36
CA ILE A 217 17.70 0.31 -11.34
C ILE A 217 17.70 -0.98 -12.15
N ASP A 218 16.59 -1.68 -12.10
CA ASP A 218 16.35 -2.86 -12.90
C ASP A 218 15.78 -2.47 -14.26
N LEU A 219 16.54 -2.74 -15.32
CA LEU A 219 16.18 -2.41 -16.69
C LEU A 219 15.75 -3.69 -17.43
N PRO A 220 14.51 -3.75 -17.95
CA PRO A 220 14.08 -4.85 -18.80
C PRO A 220 14.77 -4.75 -20.17
N GLY A 221 15.51 -5.78 -20.56
CA GLY A 221 16.12 -5.91 -21.87
C GLY A 221 15.13 -6.44 -22.92
N LYS A 222 15.50 -6.26 -24.20
CA LYS A 222 14.64 -6.61 -25.36
C LYS A 222 14.33 -8.11 -25.48
N ASP A 223 15.19 -8.97 -24.94
CA ASP A 223 15.05 -10.43 -25.01
C ASP A 223 14.45 -11.05 -23.72
N GLY A 224 13.80 -10.23 -22.88
CA GLY A 224 13.34 -10.65 -21.54
C GLY A 224 14.46 -10.76 -20.49
N LYS A 225 15.73 -10.58 -20.89
CA LYS A 225 16.88 -10.50 -19.96
C LYS A 225 16.82 -9.19 -19.19
N ARG A 226 16.98 -9.25 -17.87
CA ARG A 226 17.04 -8.06 -16.99
C ARG A 226 18.49 -7.64 -16.79
N SER A 227 18.76 -6.34 -16.78
CA SER A 227 20.07 -5.79 -16.45
C SER A 227 19.95 -4.81 -15.28
N LEU A 228 20.73 -5.04 -14.23
CA LEU A 228 20.82 -4.15 -13.08
C LEU A 228 21.92 -3.13 -13.32
N VAL A 229 21.60 -1.85 -13.15
CA VAL A 229 22.58 -0.76 -13.16
C VAL A 229 22.46 0.07 -11.90
N VAL A 230 23.57 0.62 -11.40
CA VAL A 230 23.57 1.49 -10.22
C VAL A 230 23.99 2.89 -10.64
N ALA A 231 23.07 3.86 -10.55
CA ALA A 231 23.32 5.24 -10.92
C ALA A 231 23.26 6.17 -9.71
N ALA A 232 24.12 7.18 -9.68
CA ALA A 232 24.28 8.11 -8.57
C ALA A 232 23.34 9.31 -8.70
N ILE A 233 22.52 9.55 -7.68
CA ILE A 233 21.87 10.84 -7.46
C ILE A 233 22.89 11.69 -6.69
N LYS A 234 23.34 12.80 -7.28
CA LYS A 234 24.47 13.59 -6.74
C LYS A 234 24.02 14.66 -5.73
N GLY A 235 24.87 14.93 -4.73
CA GLY A 235 24.70 16.06 -3.80
C GLY A 235 23.37 16.03 -3.06
N CYS A 236 22.97 14.86 -2.56
CA CYS A 236 21.65 14.67 -1.95
C CYS A 236 21.50 15.43 -0.63
N GLU A 237 22.58 15.73 0.08
CA GLU A 237 22.57 16.39 1.38
C GLU A 237 21.96 17.81 1.37
N THR A 238 22.01 18.47 0.21
CA THR A 238 21.50 19.84 -0.01
C THR A 238 20.09 19.87 -0.62
N LYS A 239 19.51 18.72 -0.96
CA LYS A 239 18.20 18.65 -1.65
C LYS A 239 17.06 18.57 -0.65
N GLN A 240 16.02 19.36 -0.90
CA GLN A 240 14.69 19.15 -0.33
C GLN A 240 14.02 17.91 -0.95
N PHE A 241 12.94 17.41 -0.36
CA PHE A 241 12.33 16.15 -0.79
C PHE A 241 11.86 16.20 -2.25
N ALA A 242 11.20 17.29 -2.65
CA ALA A 242 10.74 17.48 -4.03
C ALA A 242 11.89 17.50 -5.04
N GLU A 243 13.00 18.16 -4.71
CA GLU A 243 14.21 18.22 -5.54
C GLU A 243 14.91 16.86 -5.63
N PHE A 244 14.95 16.12 -4.52
CA PHE A 244 15.46 14.76 -4.47
C PHE A 244 14.64 13.83 -5.38
N VAL A 245 13.30 13.90 -5.33
CA VAL A 245 12.41 13.13 -6.22
C VAL A 245 12.62 13.53 -7.68
N ALA A 246 12.75 14.82 -7.98
CA ALA A 246 13.02 15.27 -9.35
C ALA A 246 14.36 14.73 -9.89
N ALA A 247 15.42 14.76 -9.08
CA ALA A 247 16.72 14.21 -9.44
C ALA A 247 16.69 12.68 -9.58
N TYR A 248 15.94 12.00 -8.71
CA TYR A 248 15.70 10.55 -8.78
C TYR A 248 15.01 10.18 -10.10
N GLU A 249 13.92 10.86 -10.44
CA GLU A 249 13.12 10.56 -11.63
C GLU A 249 13.86 10.92 -12.93
N ASP A 250 14.73 11.93 -12.92
CA ASP A 250 15.63 12.20 -14.03
C ASP A 250 16.56 11.00 -14.31
N ILE A 251 17.23 10.49 -13.27
CA ILE A 251 18.13 9.33 -13.37
C ILE A 251 17.37 8.10 -13.86
N VAL A 252 16.19 7.81 -13.30
CA VAL A 252 15.36 6.67 -13.72
C VAL A 252 14.89 6.80 -15.17
N ARG A 253 14.45 7.99 -15.59
CA ARG A 253 14.08 8.26 -16.98
C ARG A 253 15.25 8.06 -17.93
N ARG A 254 16.43 8.64 -17.62
CA ARG A 254 17.63 8.47 -18.45
C ARG A 254 18.11 7.03 -18.49
N ALA A 255 18.00 6.29 -17.38
CA ALA A 255 18.30 4.85 -17.34
C ALA A 255 17.40 4.05 -18.29
N ARG A 256 16.08 4.28 -18.23
CA ARG A 256 15.10 3.61 -19.11
C ARG A 256 15.27 3.98 -20.59
N ASP A 257 15.62 5.23 -20.86
CA ASP A 257 15.90 5.73 -22.21
C ASP A 257 17.28 5.30 -22.75
N GLY A 258 18.13 4.66 -21.93
CA GLY A 258 19.50 4.31 -22.32
C GLY A 258 20.44 5.51 -22.50
N LYS A 259 20.19 6.61 -21.79
CA LYS A 259 20.91 7.90 -21.86
C LYS A 259 21.79 8.19 -20.64
N LEU A 260 22.14 7.17 -19.86
CA LEU A 260 23.12 7.33 -18.78
C LEU A 260 24.53 7.49 -19.35
N THR A 261 25.29 8.37 -18.73
CA THR A 261 26.68 8.68 -19.05
C THR A 261 27.63 8.04 -18.03
N ALA A 262 28.93 8.05 -18.30
CA ALA A 262 29.92 7.52 -17.36
C ALA A 262 29.91 8.23 -15.99
N GLU A 263 29.61 9.53 -15.96
CA GLU A 263 29.56 10.34 -14.74
C GLU A 263 28.41 9.92 -13.80
N ASP A 264 27.30 9.42 -14.38
CA ASP A 264 26.16 8.93 -13.61
C ASP A 264 26.51 7.66 -12.82
N PHE A 265 27.47 6.86 -13.27
CA PHE A 265 27.92 5.65 -12.56
C PHE A 265 29.03 5.92 -11.54
N ALA A 266 29.70 7.07 -11.64
CA ALA A 266 30.85 7.41 -10.80
C ALA A 266 30.43 7.97 -9.44
N GLY A 267 31.36 7.96 -8.47
CA GLY A 267 31.25 8.75 -7.24
C GLY A 267 30.07 8.41 -6.33
N VAL A 268 29.48 7.22 -6.44
CA VAL A 268 28.48 6.74 -5.49
C VAL A 268 29.15 6.56 -4.12
N THR A 269 28.51 7.00 -3.04
CA THR A 269 29.09 6.93 -1.69
C THR A 269 28.36 5.93 -0.78
N ILE A 270 27.04 5.89 -0.89
CA ILE A 270 26.13 4.91 -0.27
C ILE A 270 25.10 4.49 -1.31
N SER A 271 24.59 3.26 -1.25
CA SER A 271 23.59 2.79 -2.22
C SER A 271 22.37 2.15 -1.59
N LEU A 272 21.24 2.23 -2.30
CA LEU A 272 19.99 1.59 -1.98
C LEU A 272 19.64 0.57 -3.07
N THR A 273 19.38 -0.67 -2.66
CA THR A 273 18.84 -1.72 -3.52
C THR A 273 17.50 -2.22 -2.97
N ASN A 274 16.53 -2.47 -3.86
CA ASN A 274 15.16 -2.85 -3.49
C ASN A 274 14.71 -4.17 -4.15
N PRO A 275 15.24 -5.32 -3.69
CA PRO A 275 14.77 -6.62 -4.13
C PRO A 275 13.37 -6.96 -3.58
N GLY A 276 12.82 -6.18 -2.64
CA GLY A 276 11.47 -6.38 -2.11
C GLY A 276 10.36 -6.33 -3.15
N THR A 277 10.59 -5.65 -4.29
CA THR A 277 9.67 -5.67 -5.44
C THR A 277 9.50 -7.05 -6.07
N LEU A 278 10.43 -7.98 -5.79
CA LEU A 278 10.45 -9.36 -6.27
C LEU A 278 10.04 -10.36 -5.18
N GLY A 279 9.58 -9.89 -4.01
CA GLY A 279 9.23 -10.74 -2.87
C GLY A 279 10.42 -11.17 -2.00
N THR A 280 11.62 -10.63 -2.23
CA THR A 280 12.78 -10.93 -1.37
C THR A 280 12.66 -10.19 -0.05
N VAL A 281 12.51 -10.94 1.04
CA VAL A 281 12.42 -10.41 2.41
C VAL A 281 13.76 -9.89 2.90
N HIS A 282 14.81 -10.69 2.69
CA HIS A 282 16.12 -10.45 3.26
C HIS A 282 17.18 -10.55 2.17
N SER A 283 17.97 -9.50 2.00
CA SER A 283 19.05 -9.46 1.02
C SER A 283 20.35 -9.03 1.69
N VAL A 284 21.43 -9.76 1.43
CA VAL A 284 22.79 -9.40 1.82
C VAL A 284 23.53 -8.96 0.56
N PRO A 285 23.39 -7.69 0.15
CA PRO A 285 23.97 -7.20 -1.10
C PRO A 285 25.50 -7.16 -1.02
N ARG A 286 26.15 -7.32 -2.17
CA ARG A 286 27.60 -7.18 -2.30
C ARG A 286 27.98 -5.70 -2.34
N LEU A 287 28.83 -5.26 -1.41
CA LEU A 287 29.35 -3.89 -1.37
C LEU A 287 30.41 -3.68 -2.45
N MET A 288 30.37 -2.54 -3.13
CA MET A 288 31.35 -2.17 -4.16
C MET A 288 32.48 -1.32 -3.57
N ALA A 289 33.67 -1.43 -4.15
CA ALA A 289 34.80 -0.59 -3.76
C ALA A 289 34.49 0.89 -4.02
N GLY A 290 34.95 1.77 -3.12
CA GLY A 290 34.63 3.20 -3.14
C GLY A 290 33.35 3.59 -2.38
N GLN A 291 32.67 2.63 -1.75
CA GLN A 291 31.48 2.86 -0.92
C GLN A 291 31.66 2.29 0.49
N GLY A 292 31.03 2.92 1.48
CA GLY A 292 31.04 2.44 2.88
C GLY A 292 29.99 1.39 3.19
N ALA A 293 28.79 1.60 2.64
CA ALA A 293 27.63 0.77 2.91
C ALA A 293 26.68 0.66 1.72
N ILE A 294 25.93 -0.44 1.69
CA ILE A 294 24.79 -0.65 0.81
C ILE A 294 23.59 -1.07 1.67
N ILE A 295 22.47 -0.39 1.46
CA ILE A 295 21.22 -0.61 2.19
C ILE A 295 20.29 -1.43 1.31
N GLY A 296 19.87 -2.59 1.81
CA GLY A 296 18.88 -3.45 1.16
C GLY A 296 17.49 -3.20 1.73
N ALA A 297 16.52 -3.00 0.85
CA ALA A 297 15.10 -2.90 1.19
C ALA A 297 14.37 -4.19 0.81
N GLY A 298 13.90 -4.91 1.82
CA GLY A 298 13.12 -6.14 1.66
C GLY A 298 11.68 -5.90 1.21
N ALA A 299 10.96 -7.00 0.99
CA ALA A 299 9.53 -6.98 0.72
C ALA A 299 8.74 -6.45 1.94
N MET A 300 7.59 -5.84 1.66
CA MET A 300 6.65 -5.43 2.71
C MET A 300 5.68 -6.57 2.98
N GLU A 301 5.80 -7.18 4.15
CA GLU A 301 5.02 -8.37 4.52
C GLU A 301 4.56 -8.30 5.97
N TYR A 302 3.57 -9.11 6.32
CA TYR A 302 3.21 -9.32 7.72
C TYR A 302 4.26 -10.20 8.40
N PRO A 303 4.45 -10.06 9.72
CA PRO A 303 5.23 -11.03 10.49
C PRO A 303 4.73 -12.46 10.21
N ALA A 304 5.63 -13.43 10.24
CA ALA A 304 5.39 -14.80 9.74
C ALA A 304 4.15 -15.45 10.38
N GLU A 305 3.96 -15.26 11.68
CA GLU A 305 2.84 -15.76 12.47
C GLU A 305 1.47 -15.18 12.08
N PHE A 306 1.44 -14.06 11.37
CA PHE A 306 0.24 -13.37 10.90
C PHE A 306 0.00 -13.53 9.40
N GLN A 307 0.90 -14.19 8.66
CA GLN A 307 0.70 -14.46 7.24
C GLN A 307 -0.44 -15.47 7.06
N GLY A 308 -1.43 -15.11 6.23
CA GLY A 308 -2.63 -15.93 6.00
C GLY A 308 -3.79 -15.67 6.97
N ALA A 309 -3.61 -14.82 7.98
CA ALA A 309 -4.74 -14.31 8.77
C ALA A 309 -5.65 -13.43 7.88
N SER A 310 -6.95 -13.40 8.18
CA SER A 310 -7.89 -12.54 7.45
C SER A 310 -7.54 -11.07 7.63
N GLU A 311 -7.81 -10.23 6.62
CA GLU A 311 -7.55 -8.79 6.69
C GLU A 311 -8.28 -8.13 7.88
N GLU A 312 -9.51 -8.58 8.16
CA GLU A 312 -10.29 -8.15 9.32
C GLU A 312 -9.57 -8.48 10.63
N ARG A 313 -9.04 -9.70 10.77
CA ARG A 313 -8.32 -10.11 11.98
C ARG A 313 -7.03 -9.31 12.18
N ILE A 314 -6.33 -9.00 11.09
CA ILE A 314 -5.15 -8.14 11.10
C ILE A 314 -5.51 -6.73 11.59
N ALA A 315 -6.62 -6.17 11.11
CA ALA A 315 -7.10 -4.85 11.51
C ALA A 315 -7.59 -4.81 12.97
N GLU A 316 -8.28 -5.85 13.43
CA GLU A 316 -8.68 -6.00 14.83
C GLU A 316 -7.47 -5.99 15.76
N LEU A 317 -6.45 -6.81 15.45
CA LEU A 317 -5.24 -6.95 16.26
C LEU A 317 -4.26 -5.78 16.12
N GLY A 318 -4.48 -4.87 15.17
CA GLY A 318 -3.57 -3.74 14.93
C GLY A 318 -2.20 -4.18 14.41
N VAL A 319 -2.13 -5.23 13.59
CA VAL A 319 -0.87 -5.76 13.06
C VAL A 319 -0.48 -5.07 11.76
N GLY A 320 0.66 -4.39 11.76
CA GLY A 320 1.22 -3.71 10.60
C GLY A 320 2.11 -4.59 9.72
N LYS A 321 2.27 -4.20 8.46
CA LYS A 321 3.34 -4.75 7.61
C LYS A 321 4.70 -4.23 8.07
N LEU A 322 5.73 -5.05 7.93
CA LEU A 322 7.11 -4.72 8.19
C LEU A 322 7.89 -4.64 6.88
N ILE A 323 8.93 -3.80 6.86
CA ILE A 323 10.00 -3.84 5.88
C ILE A 323 11.29 -4.20 6.59
N THR A 324 11.99 -5.22 6.08
CA THR A 324 13.31 -5.58 6.59
C THR A 324 14.36 -4.75 5.87
N LEU A 325 15.08 -3.91 6.61
CA LEU A 325 16.26 -3.21 6.10
C LEU A 325 17.53 -3.94 6.50
N THR A 326 18.42 -4.13 5.53
CA THR A 326 19.77 -4.64 5.75
C THR A 326 20.78 -3.54 5.46
N SER A 327 21.84 -3.51 6.25
CA SER A 327 23.00 -2.63 6.05
C SER A 327 24.21 -3.54 5.92
N THR A 328 24.72 -3.71 4.69
CA THR A 328 26.00 -4.40 4.47
C THR A 328 27.09 -3.35 4.32
N TYR A 329 28.07 -3.38 5.23
CA TYR A 329 29.06 -2.31 5.42
C TYR A 329 30.48 -2.87 5.49
N ASP A 330 31.46 -2.04 5.15
CA ASP A 330 32.88 -2.37 5.28
C ASP A 330 33.32 -2.36 6.76
N HIS A 331 33.55 -3.55 7.33
CA HIS A 331 33.87 -3.71 8.75
C HIS A 331 35.31 -3.24 9.09
N ARG A 332 36.12 -2.81 8.10
CA ARG A 332 37.40 -2.13 8.39
C ARG A 332 37.21 -0.75 8.99
N ILE A 333 36.14 -0.04 8.59
CA ILE A 333 35.94 1.38 8.89
C ILE A 333 34.61 1.68 9.60
N ILE A 334 33.61 0.82 9.46
CA ILE A 334 32.29 0.98 10.09
C ILE A 334 32.10 -0.12 11.13
N GLN A 335 31.67 0.27 12.33
CA GLN A 335 31.40 -0.66 13.44
C GLN A 335 29.95 -1.14 13.41
N GLY A 336 29.71 -2.35 13.92
CA GLY A 336 28.35 -2.93 13.95
C GLY A 336 27.35 -2.13 14.79
N ALA A 337 27.81 -1.48 15.87
CA ALA A 337 26.97 -0.58 16.66
C ALA A 337 26.49 0.63 15.83
N GLU A 338 27.40 1.25 15.06
CA GLU A 338 27.09 2.40 14.21
C GLU A 338 26.14 2.04 13.07
N SER A 339 26.38 0.91 12.39
CA SER A 339 25.45 0.39 11.37
C SER A 339 24.07 0.07 11.97
N GLY A 340 24.04 -0.49 13.18
CA GLY A 340 22.81 -0.75 13.92
C GLY A 340 22.06 0.54 14.29
N ASP A 341 22.76 1.57 14.77
CA ASP A 341 22.17 2.87 15.10
C ASP A 341 21.72 3.63 13.84
N PHE A 342 22.44 3.50 12.73
CA PHE A 342 22.03 4.06 11.44
C PHE A 342 20.66 3.52 11.00
N LEU A 343 20.47 2.20 11.04
CA LEU A 343 19.16 1.59 10.78
C LEU A 343 18.10 1.99 11.82
N ARG A 344 18.50 2.29 13.06
CA ARG A 344 17.58 2.77 14.12
C ARG A 344 17.08 4.17 13.79
N THR A 345 17.96 5.04 13.31
CA THR A 345 17.59 6.39 12.90
C THR A 345 16.71 6.38 11.67
N ILE A 346 16.94 5.51 10.69
CA ILE A 346 16.01 5.35 9.56
C ILE A 346 14.62 4.89 10.06
N HIS A 347 14.57 3.93 10.99
CA HIS A 347 13.31 3.53 11.63
C HIS A 347 12.61 4.74 12.27
N GLN A 348 13.33 5.52 13.08
CA GLN A 348 12.78 6.69 13.77
C GLN A 348 12.28 7.76 12.79
N LEU A 349 13.03 8.05 11.72
CA LEU A 349 12.63 9.00 10.69
C LEU A 349 11.33 8.58 10.00
N LEU A 350 11.21 7.30 9.62
CA LEU A 350 10.01 6.79 8.96
C LEU A 350 8.75 6.81 9.85
N LEU A 351 8.90 7.00 11.17
CA LEU A 351 7.83 7.16 12.14
C LEU A 351 7.71 8.58 12.72
N SER A 352 8.60 9.49 12.34
CA SER A 352 8.72 10.84 12.91
C SER A 352 7.70 11.79 12.30
N ASP A 353 7.05 12.60 13.14
CA ASP A 353 6.12 13.63 12.69
C ASP A 353 6.82 14.67 11.80
N ASP A 354 7.97 15.21 12.24
CA ASP A 354 8.73 16.23 11.52
C ASP A 354 9.16 15.77 10.11
N PHE A 355 9.59 14.52 9.97
CA PHE A 355 9.99 13.95 8.68
C PHE A 355 8.83 13.93 7.68
N TRP A 356 7.62 13.59 8.14
CA TRP A 356 6.44 13.59 7.28
C TRP A 356 5.88 14.99 7.03
N ASP A 357 5.99 15.91 7.99
CA ASP A 357 5.62 17.31 7.79
C ASP A 357 6.47 17.96 6.71
N GLU A 358 7.78 17.76 6.75
CA GLU A 358 8.70 18.23 5.70
C GLU A 358 8.29 17.70 4.32
N ILE A 359 8.05 16.39 4.20
CA ILE A 359 7.63 15.77 2.94
C ILE A 359 6.32 16.36 2.42
N PHE A 360 5.32 16.56 3.28
CA PHE A 360 4.03 17.09 2.86
C PHE A 360 4.11 18.57 2.46
N VAL A 361 4.89 19.36 3.20
CA VAL A 361 5.16 20.77 2.87
C VAL A 361 5.87 20.90 1.53
N ASP A 362 6.93 20.12 1.31
CA ASP A 362 7.71 20.14 0.06
C ASP A 362 6.89 19.71 -1.15
N LEU A 363 5.95 18.78 -0.96
CA LEU A 363 5.02 18.36 -2.02
C LEU A 363 3.82 19.31 -2.19
N GLY A 364 3.73 20.38 -1.39
CA GLY A 364 2.61 21.32 -1.43
C GLY A 364 1.27 20.71 -1.02
N ILE A 365 1.29 19.61 -0.26
CA ILE A 365 0.09 18.93 0.23
C ILE A 365 -0.42 19.72 1.43
N PRO A 366 -1.64 20.25 1.38
CA PRO A 366 -2.14 21.11 2.45
C PRO A 366 -2.50 20.33 3.72
N TYR A 367 -2.81 19.04 3.62
CA TYR A 367 -3.34 18.23 4.72
C TYR A 367 -2.27 17.79 5.71
N GLU A 368 -2.68 17.54 6.95
CA GLU A 368 -1.83 16.86 7.91
C GLU A 368 -1.49 15.41 7.47
N PRO A 369 -0.21 14.98 7.64
CA PRO A 369 0.15 13.57 7.51
C PRO A 369 -0.61 12.69 8.51
N VAL A 370 -0.80 11.42 8.16
CA VAL A 370 -1.11 10.40 9.14
C VAL A 370 0.03 10.35 10.17
N ARG A 371 -0.32 10.25 11.46
CA ARG A 371 0.62 10.29 12.57
C ARG A 371 0.77 8.91 13.21
N TRP A 372 1.99 8.56 13.61
CA TRP A 372 2.24 7.35 14.38
C TRP A 372 1.83 7.56 15.83
N ARG A 373 0.78 6.87 16.27
CA ARG A 373 0.28 6.90 17.64
C ARG A 373 -0.02 5.48 18.11
N THR A 374 -0.01 5.27 19.41
CA THR A 374 -0.46 4.00 20.00
C THR A 374 -1.95 3.81 19.72
N ASP A 375 -2.37 2.57 19.41
CA ASP A 375 -3.79 2.26 19.23
C ASP A 375 -4.60 2.63 20.47
N ASN A 376 -5.76 3.23 20.24
CA ASN A 376 -6.68 3.56 21.32
C ASN A 376 -7.36 2.26 21.80
N PRO A 377 -7.34 1.95 23.12
CA PRO A 377 -7.91 0.71 23.66
C PRO A 377 -9.45 0.67 23.69
N ASP A 378 -10.13 1.78 23.38
CA ASP A 378 -11.59 1.87 23.40
C ASP A 378 -12.24 0.87 22.43
N SER A 379 -13.45 0.44 22.76
CA SER A 379 -14.17 -0.56 21.96
C SER A 379 -14.54 -0.03 20.58
N ILE A 380 -14.78 -0.94 19.63
CA ILE A 380 -15.25 -0.58 18.29
C ILE A 380 -16.57 0.22 18.35
N VAL A 381 -17.44 -0.08 19.32
CA VAL A 381 -18.72 0.61 19.50
C VAL A 381 -18.51 2.06 19.92
N ASP A 382 -17.61 2.31 20.86
CA ASP A 382 -17.28 3.67 21.32
C ASP A 382 -16.60 4.47 20.20
N LYS A 383 -15.66 3.84 19.49
CA LYS A 383 -15.00 4.45 18.32
C LYS A 383 -16.01 4.75 17.20
N ASN A 384 -17.02 3.91 17.00
CA ASN A 384 -18.06 4.15 15.98
C ASN A 384 -18.85 5.42 16.23
N ALA A 385 -19.14 5.76 17.50
CA ALA A 385 -19.81 7.02 17.83
C ALA A 385 -18.96 8.23 17.41
N ARG A 386 -17.64 8.17 17.63
CA ARG A 386 -16.68 9.21 17.23
C ARG A 386 -16.53 9.30 15.71
N VAL A 387 -16.58 8.17 15.01
CA VAL A 387 -16.61 8.15 13.54
C VAL A 387 -17.86 8.85 13.00
N ILE A 388 -19.04 8.64 13.61
CA ILE A 388 -20.27 9.34 13.23
C ILE A 388 -20.16 10.84 13.51
N GLU A 389 -19.60 11.23 14.66
CA GLU A 389 -19.32 12.63 14.99
C GLU A 389 -18.39 13.28 13.97
N LEU A 390 -17.30 12.60 13.60
CA LEU A 390 -16.37 13.05 12.58
C LEU A 390 -17.05 13.20 11.22
N ILE A 391 -17.86 12.23 10.78
CA ILE A 391 -18.65 12.34 9.53
C ILE A 391 -19.52 13.60 9.56
N ALA A 392 -20.24 13.84 10.65
CA ALA A 392 -21.06 15.03 10.81
C ALA A 392 -20.23 16.33 10.78
N ALA A 393 -19.03 16.33 11.38
CA ALA A 393 -18.12 17.47 11.34
C ALA A 393 -17.69 17.79 9.91
N TYR A 394 -17.27 16.79 9.11
CA TYR A 394 -16.91 17.02 7.70
C TYR A 394 -18.08 17.57 6.88
N ARG A 395 -19.30 17.02 7.05
CA ARG A 395 -20.50 17.49 6.35
C ARG A 395 -20.87 18.93 6.69
N ASN A 396 -20.74 19.32 7.96
CA ASN A 396 -21.12 20.64 8.44
C ASN A 396 -20.08 21.72 8.16
N ARG A 397 -18.79 21.40 8.33
CA ARG A 397 -17.71 22.40 8.38
C ARG A 397 -16.46 22.03 7.59
N GLY A 398 -16.50 20.96 6.79
CA GLY A 398 -15.38 20.57 5.92
C GLY A 398 -14.96 21.68 4.95
N HIS A 399 -15.93 22.50 4.51
CA HIS A 399 -15.70 23.68 3.66
C HIS A 399 -14.72 24.71 4.27
N LEU A 400 -14.56 24.75 5.60
CA LEU A 400 -13.58 25.63 6.26
C LEU A 400 -12.14 25.22 5.94
N MET A 401 -11.89 23.92 5.76
CA MET A 401 -10.57 23.34 5.47
C MET A 401 -10.37 23.04 3.98
N ALA A 402 -11.36 23.32 3.12
CA ALA A 402 -11.28 23.08 1.68
C ALA A 402 -10.24 23.97 1.00
N ASP A 403 -9.44 23.39 0.09
CA ASP A 403 -8.39 24.05 -0.72
C ASP A 403 -9.01 24.84 -1.89
N ILE A 404 -9.75 25.90 -1.54
CA ILE A 404 -10.52 26.73 -2.48
C ILE A 404 -9.81 28.03 -2.89
N ASP A 405 -8.72 28.39 -2.22
CA ASP A 405 -7.95 29.61 -2.52
C ASP A 405 -6.76 29.28 -3.44
N PRO A 406 -6.78 29.69 -4.72
CA PRO A 406 -5.69 29.43 -5.65
C PRO A 406 -4.38 30.12 -5.24
N LEU A 407 -4.43 31.18 -4.42
CA LEU A 407 -3.26 31.90 -3.92
C LEU A 407 -2.76 31.35 -2.58
N ARG A 408 -3.58 30.55 -1.88
CA ARG A 408 -3.33 30.00 -0.54
C ARG A 408 -2.73 31.05 0.41
N LEU A 409 -3.37 32.21 0.51
CA LEU A 409 -2.89 33.34 1.31
C LEU A 409 -2.83 32.99 2.80
N ASP A 410 -3.86 32.31 3.30
CA ASP A 410 -3.86 31.73 4.64
C ASP A 410 -3.28 30.32 4.62
N LYS A 411 -2.00 30.22 5.02
CA LYS A 411 -1.28 28.95 5.08
C LYS A 411 -1.77 27.98 6.16
N ASN A 412 -2.50 28.48 7.15
CA ASN A 412 -2.95 27.67 8.29
C ASN A 412 -4.32 27.04 8.02
N ARG A 413 -5.16 27.68 7.21
CA ARG A 413 -6.54 27.24 6.90
C ARG A 413 -6.65 25.77 6.48
N PHE A 414 -5.73 25.30 5.64
CA PHE A 414 -5.87 24.00 4.98
C PHE A 414 -5.20 22.84 5.72
N ARG A 415 -4.47 23.13 6.80
CA ARG A 415 -3.62 22.15 7.51
C ARG A 415 -4.40 21.26 8.45
N MET A 416 -5.13 21.89 9.35
CA MET A 416 -5.92 21.21 10.35
C MET A 416 -7.10 22.07 10.78
N HIS A 417 -8.17 21.40 11.17
CA HIS A 417 -9.24 21.98 11.95
C HIS A 417 -9.51 21.02 13.11
N PRO A 418 -9.53 21.48 14.39
CA PRO A 418 -9.66 20.57 15.54
C PRO A 418 -10.83 19.59 15.43
N ASP A 419 -11.98 20.06 14.95
CA ASP A 419 -13.18 19.23 14.78
C ASP A 419 -13.10 18.22 13.62
N LEU A 420 -12.15 18.39 12.69
CA LEU A 420 -11.95 17.51 11.52
C LEU A 420 -10.72 16.60 11.67
N ASP A 421 -9.90 16.85 12.70
CA ASP A 421 -8.72 16.04 13.00
C ASP A 421 -9.14 14.66 13.52
N VAL A 422 -8.50 13.61 13.01
CA VAL A 422 -8.78 12.24 13.41
C VAL A 422 -8.30 11.98 14.85
N LEU A 423 -7.21 12.63 15.27
CA LEU A 423 -6.59 12.39 16.57
C LEU A 423 -7.38 13.01 17.73
N THR A 424 -7.98 14.18 17.55
CA THR A 424 -8.86 14.82 18.55
C THR A 424 -10.11 13.98 18.83
N HIS A 425 -10.55 13.17 17.86
CA HIS A 425 -11.63 12.19 18.00
C HIS A 425 -11.16 10.86 18.59
N GLY A 426 -9.92 10.77 19.11
CA GLY A 426 -9.40 9.55 19.74
C GLY A 426 -9.31 8.35 18.78
N LEU A 427 -9.22 8.60 17.47
CA LEU A 427 -8.97 7.61 16.44
C LEU A 427 -7.52 7.71 15.98
N THR A 428 -6.95 6.60 15.51
CA THR A 428 -5.53 6.53 15.12
C THR A 428 -5.33 5.84 13.78
N LEU A 429 -4.09 5.78 13.30
CA LEU A 429 -3.78 5.04 12.07
C LEU A 429 -4.23 3.57 12.11
N TRP A 430 -4.29 2.97 13.31
CA TRP A 430 -4.68 1.57 13.50
C TRP A 430 -6.17 1.33 13.26
N ASP A 431 -6.97 2.39 13.27
CA ASP A 431 -8.40 2.32 12.98
C ASP A 431 -8.71 2.45 11.49
N LEU A 432 -7.74 2.85 10.65
CA LEU A 432 -7.95 3.12 9.23
C LEU A 432 -8.53 1.91 8.47
N ASP A 433 -8.05 0.72 8.78
CA ASP A 433 -8.50 -0.51 8.12
C ASP A 433 -9.57 -1.28 8.92
N ARG A 434 -10.00 -0.75 10.07
CA ARG A 434 -11.15 -1.27 10.83
C ARG A 434 -12.46 -0.81 10.19
N GLU A 435 -13.46 -1.67 10.27
CA GLU A 435 -14.79 -1.40 9.72
C GLU A 435 -15.70 -0.77 10.77
N PHE A 436 -16.41 0.28 10.34
CA PHE A 436 -17.36 1.02 11.14
C PHE A 436 -18.72 1.01 10.45
N LYS A 437 -19.77 0.97 11.26
CA LYS A 437 -21.14 1.12 10.80
C LYS A 437 -21.37 2.58 10.38
N VAL A 438 -21.79 2.78 9.15
CA VAL A 438 -22.02 4.10 8.55
C VAL A 438 -23.42 4.20 7.95
N ASP A 439 -23.91 5.44 7.83
CA ASP A 439 -25.15 5.76 7.14
C ASP A 439 -24.90 6.85 6.06
N GLY A 440 -25.61 6.75 4.94
CA GLY A 440 -25.58 7.76 3.86
C GLY A 440 -24.52 7.58 2.76
N PHE A 441 -23.76 6.48 2.70
CA PHE A 441 -22.73 6.26 1.66
C PHE A 441 -23.15 5.26 0.58
N ALA A 442 -24.14 5.60 -0.23
CA ALA A 442 -24.71 4.74 -1.28
C ALA A 442 -25.27 3.40 -0.74
N GLY A 443 -25.94 3.45 0.41
CA GLY A 443 -26.61 2.30 1.02
C GLY A 443 -25.69 1.25 1.66
N LYS A 444 -24.38 1.53 1.78
CA LYS A 444 -23.47 0.64 2.51
C LYS A 444 -23.66 0.79 4.01
N GLU A 445 -23.82 -0.33 4.71
CA GLU A 445 -23.95 -0.37 6.16
C GLU A 445 -22.60 -0.31 6.89
N TYR A 446 -21.53 -0.83 6.28
CA TYR A 446 -20.18 -0.87 6.86
C TYR A 446 -19.15 -0.35 5.87
N LYS A 447 -18.15 0.38 6.38
CA LYS A 447 -16.98 0.85 5.62
C LYS A 447 -15.74 0.91 6.49
N LYS A 448 -14.58 0.69 5.87
CA LYS A 448 -13.28 1.01 6.49
C LYS A 448 -13.18 2.51 6.75
N LEU A 449 -12.61 2.91 7.89
CA LEU A 449 -12.41 4.33 8.22
C LEU A 449 -11.60 5.06 7.13
N ARG A 450 -10.61 4.39 6.53
CA ARG A 450 -9.83 4.89 5.40
C ARG A 450 -10.71 5.33 4.23
N ASP A 451 -11.70 4.52 3.88
CA ASP A 451 -12.62 4.80 2.78
C ASP A 451 -13.58 5.94 3.13
N VAL A 452 -14.05 5.97 4.38
CA VAL A 452 -14.88 7.08 4.91
C VAL A 452 -14.12 8.39 4.80
N LEU A 453 -12.91 8.48 5.36
CA LEU A 453 -12.09 9.69 5.33
C LEU A 453 -11.70 10.09 3.91
N SER A 454 -11.44 9.13 3.02
CA SER A 454 -11.17 9.42 1.61
C SER A 454 -12.38 10.09 0.95
N VAL A 455 -13.60 9.56 1.15
CA VAL A 455 -14.81 10.15 0.57
C VAL A 455 -15.09 11.52 1.16
N LEU A 456 -15.04 11.68 2.48
CA LEU A 456 -15.28 12.96 3.15
C LEU A 456 -14.30 14.04 2.71
N ARG A 457 -13.00 13.70 2.64
CA ARG A 457 -11.98 14.64 2.17
C ARG A 457 -12.20 15.03 0.72
N ASP A 458 -12.55 14.06 -0.14
CA ASP A 458 -12.84 14.29 -1.55
C ASP A 458 -14.04 15.19 -1.78
N ALA A 459 -15.09 14.99 -0.98
CA ALA A 459 -16.36 15.69 -1.05
C ALA A 459 -16.27 17.12 -0.49
N TYR A 460 -15.62 17.30 0.66
CA TYR A 460 -15.77 18.52 1.46
C TYR A 460 -14.48 19.34 1.64
N CYS A 461 -13.30 18.80 1.37
CA CYS A 461 -12.02 19.44 1.73
C CYS A 461 -11.02 19.56 0.57
N ARG A 462 -11.47 19.48 -0.69
CA ARG A 462 -10.63 19.71 -1.88
C ARG A 462 -10.92 21.09 -2.49
N HIS A 463 -10.94 21.18 -3.82
CA HIS A 463 -11.18 22.43 -4.56
C HIS A 463 -12.66 22.85 -4.57
N ILE A 464 -13.53 22.17 -3.83
CA ILE A 464 -14.95 22.52 -3.66
C ILE A 464 -15.22 22.51 -2.16
N GLY A 465 -15.68 23.64 -1.63
CA GLY A 465 -16.26 23.74 -0.30
C GLY A 465 -17.78 23.71 -0.42
N VAL A 466 -18.43 22.76 0.25
CA VAL A 466 -19.88 22.57 0.18
C VAL A 466 -20.52 23.07 1.48
N GLU A 467 -21.48 23.98 1.35
CA GLU A 467 -22.32 24.45 2.44
C GLU A 467 -23.78 24.12 2.11
N TYR A 468 -24.37 23.17 2.86
CA TYR A 468 -25.73 22.71 2.57
C TYR A 468 -26.55 22.34 3.81
N THR A 469 -25.91 22.05 4.94
CA THR A 469 -26.61 21.70 6.18
C THR A 469 -27.48 22.81 6.80
N PRO A 470 -27.31 24.11 6.45
CA PRO A 470 -28.29 25.13 6.82
C PRO A 470 -29.66 25.03 6.10
N ILE A 471 -29.78 24.26 5.01
CA ILE A 471 -31.05 24.04 4.30
C ILE A 471 -32.06 23.38 5.24
N LEU A 472 -33.31 23.83 5.28
CA LEU A 472 -34.29 23.30 6.23
C LEU A 472 -34.92 21.99 5.75
N GLU A 473 -35.04 21.80 4.44
CA GLU A 473 -35.68 20.63 3.82
C GLU A 473 -34.73 19.41 3.81
N PRO A 474 -35.03 18.33 4.56
CA PRO A 474 -34.14 17.17 4.62
C PRO A 474 -33.98 16.44 3.28
N GLU A 475 -35.01 16.48 2.43
CA GLU A 475 -34.96 15.90 1.09
C GLU A 475 -33.91 16.57 0.22
N GLN A 476 -33.79 17.91 0.29
CA GLN A 476 -32.78 18.66 -0.44
C GLN A 476 -31.37 18.39 0.10
N GLN A 477 -31.22 18.32 1.44
CA GLN A 477 -29.95 17.95 2.06
C GLN A 477 -29.48 16.57 1.59
N LYS A 478 -30.38 15.58 1.63
CA LYS A 478 -30.09 14.20 1.21
C LYS A 478 -29.76 14.13 -0.28
N TRP A 479 -30.50 14.85 -1.11
CA TRP A 479 -30.27 14.93 -2.56
C TRP A 479 -28.86 15.47 -2.91
N LEU A 480 -28.40 16.50 -2.20
CA LEU A 480 -27.05 17.05 -2.33
C LEU A 480 -26.02 16.04 -1.83
N GLN A 481 -26.23 15.49 -0.63
CA GLN A 481 -25.33 14.53 -0.02
C GLN A 481 -25.07 13.32 -0.93
N GLU A 482 -26.12 12.73 -1.52
CA GLU A 482 -26.02 11.58 -2.42
C GLU A 482 -25.24 11.87 -3.71
N ARG A 483 -25.19 13.14 -4.16
CA ARG A 483 -24.43 13.56 -5.35
C ARG A 483 -23.00 13.98 -5.03
N ILE A 484 -22.74 14.39 -3.81
CA ILE A 484 -21.45 14.93 -3.37
C ILE A 484 -20.58 13.83 -2.77
N GLU A 485 -21.13 12.92 -1.96
CA GLU A 485 -20.43 11.82 -1.31
C GLU A 485 -20.20 10.60 -2.25
N VAL A 486 -20.00 10.88 -3.54
CA VAL A 486 -19.70 9.87 -4.55
C VAL A 486 -18.21 9.84 -4.87
N ARG A 487 -17.77 8.71 -5.43
CA ARG A 487 -16.39 8.61 -5.92
C ARG A 487 -16.21 9.57 -7.09
N HIS A 488 -15.22 10.46 -6.98
CA HIS A 488 -14.85 11.36 -8.08
C HIS A 488 -14.51 10.56 -9.34
N ASP A 489 -15.25 10.84 -10.42
CA ASP A 489 -14.94 10.34 -11.76
C ASP A 489 -14.18 11.39 -12.55
N LYS A 490 -13.12 10.97 -13.23
CA LYS A 490 -12.24 11.88 -13.96
C LYS A 490 -12.87 12.17 -15.32
N PRO A 491 -13.04 13.45 -15.72
CA PRO A 491 -13.53 13.78 -17.04
C PRO A 491 -12.69 13.10 -18.13
N THR A 492 -13.33 12.72 -19.23
CA THR A 492 -12.63 12.12 -20.37
C THR A 492 -11.59 13.08 -20.94
N VAL A 493 -10.60 12.56 -21.68
CA VAL A 493 -9.60 13.41 -22.35
C VAL A 493 -10.26 14.40 -23.33
N ALA A 494 -11.37 14.01 -23.95
CA ALA A 494 -12.14 14.88 -24.82
C ALA A 494 -12.76 16.06 -24.05
N GLN A 495 -13.43 15.78 -22.92
CA GLN A 495 -13.98 16.83 -22.04
C GLN A 495 -12.88 17.74 -21.49
N GLN A 496 -11.74 17.18 -21.08
CA GLN A 496 -10.59 17.98 -20.62
C GLN A 496 -10.07 18.91 -21.73
N LYS A 497 -9.93 18.42 -22.95
CA LYS A 497 -9.52 19.24 -24.10
C LYS A 497 -10.56 20.30 -24.46
N TYR A 498 -11.84 19.99 -24.30
CA TYR A 498 -12.92 20.95 -24.51
C TYR A 498 -12.87 22.08 -23.48
N ILE A 499 -12.80 21.76 -22.17
CA ILE A 499 -12.63 22.74 -21.09
C ILE A 499 -11.37 23.59 -21.33
N LEU A 500 -10.25 22.96 -21.71
CA LEU A 500 -9.01 23.67 -22.04
C LEU A 500 -9.19 24.59 -23.26
N SER A 501 -9.95 24.19 -24.28
CA SER A 501 -10.21 25.04 -25.44
C SER A 501 -10.98 26.31 -25.08
N LYS A 502 -11.91 26.24 -24.11
CA LYS A 502 -12.65 27.38 -23.58
C LYS A 502 -11.75 28.31 -22.77
N LEU A 503 -10.86 27.76 -21.94
CA LEU A 503 -9.83 28.54 -21.26
C LEU A 503 -8.90 29.25 -22.25
N ASN A 504 -8.40 28.54 -23.26
CA ASN A 504 -7.55 29.14 -24.29
C ASN A 504 -8.26 30.29 -25.01
N ALA A 505 -9.56 30.15 -25.30
CA ALA A 505 -10.34 31.21 -25.93
C ALA A 505 -10.50 32.44 -25.01
N ALA A 506 -10.76 32.22 -23.71
CA ALA A 506 -10.84 33.28 -22.72
C ALA A 506 -9.52 34.04 -22.59
N GLU A 507 -8.41 33.32 -22.41
CA GLU A 507 -7.07 33.91 -22.25
C GLU A 507 -6.60 34.65 -23.52
N ALA A 508 -6.89 34.10 -24.71
CA ALA A 508 -6.57 34.77 -25.97
C ALA A 508 -7.38 36.06 -26.17
N PHE A 509 -8.67 36.04 -25.80
CA PHE A 509 -9.53 37.21 -25.87
C PHE A 509 -9.08 38.30 -24.90
N GLU A 510 -8.75 37.95 -23.65
CA GLU A 510 -8.20 38.88 -22.67
C GLU A 510 -6.89 39.51 -23.15
N THR A 511 -5.95 38.69 -23.62
CA THR A 511 -4.66 39.17 -24.16
C THR A 511 -4.87 40.14 -25.31
N PHE A 512 -5.80 39.84 -26.21
CA PHE A 512 -6.17 40.74 -27.31
C PHE A 512 -6.77 42.05 -26.80
N LEU A 513 -7.67 42.01 -25.83
CA LEU A 513 -8.36 43.19 -25.30
C LEU A 513 -7.36 44.16 -24.65
N GLN A 514 -6.45 43.64 -23.83
CA GLN A 514 -5.40 44.43 -23.18
C GLN A 514 -4.39 45.01 -24.18
N THR A 515 -4.08 44.29 -25.26
CA THR A 515 -3.12 44.74 -26.27
C THR A 515 -3.72 45.78 -27.22
N LYS A 516 -4.98 45.57 -27.64
CA LYS A 516 -5.60 46.34 -28.72
C LYS A 516 -6.28 47.61 -28.24
N TYR A 517 -6.80 47.62 -27.01
CA TYR A 517 -7.61 48.72 -26.49
C TYR A 517 -7.04 49.27 -25.18
N VAL A 518 -6.85 50.59 -25.14
CA VAL A 518 -6.38 51.29 -23.92
C VAL A 518 -7.55 51.47 -22.95
N GLY A 519 -7.30 51.30 -21.64
CA GLY A 519 -8.28 51.56 -20.59
C GLY A 519 -9.16 50.37 -20.17
N GLN A 520 -8.94 49.18 -20.74
CA GLN A 520 -9.75 47.98 -20.47
C GLN A 520 -9.40 47.22 -19.19
N LYS A 521 -8.38 47.67 -18.42
CA LYS A 521 -7.92 47.00 -17.21
C LYS A 521 -9.01 46.81 -16.13
N ARG A 522 -10.04 47.66 -16.12
CA ARG A 522 -11.16 47.57 -15.16
C ARG A 522 -12.14 46.44 -15.46
N PHE A 523 -12.16 45.95 -16.69
CA PHE A 523 -13.01 44.84 -17.15
C PHE A 523 -12.19 43.56 -17.36
N SER A 524 -10.92 43.56 -16.93
CA SER A 524 -10.02 42.43 -17.13
C SER A 524 -10.55 41.20 -16.39
N LEU A 525 -10.58 40.08 -17.10
CA LEU A 525 -10.88 38.78 -16.51
C LEU A 525 -9.60 38.01 -16.12
N GLU A 526 -8.44 38.66 -16.19
CA GLU A 526 -7.15 38.09 -15.82
C GLU A 526 -7.17 37.52 -14.38
N GLY A 527 -6.91 36.21 -14.25
CA GLY A 527 -6.99 35.45 -13.00
C GLY A 527 -8.37 34.85 -12.67
N ALA A 528 -9.42 35.18 -13.44
CA ALA A 528 -10.78 34.66 -13.29
C ALA A 528 -11.34 34.05 -14.59
N GLU A 529 -10.47 33.69 -15.54
CA GLU A 529 -10.83 33.16 -16.86
C GLU A 529 -11.61 31.84 -16.78
N SER A 530 -11.46 31.12 -15.66
CA SER A 530 -12.19 29.89 -15.36
C SER A 530 -13.71 30.09 -15.21
N VAL A 531 -14.19 31.33 -15.06
CA VAL A 531 -15.64 31.62 -15.09
C VAL A 531 -16.25 31.27 -16.47
N ILE A 532 -15.47 31.38 -17.56
CA ILE A 532 -15.95 31.10 -18.92
C ILE A 532 -16.31 29.62 -19.13
N PRO A 533 -15.41 28.64 -18.91
CA PRO A 533 -15.79 27.24 -18.99
C PRO A 533 -16.83 26.84 -17.94
N MET A 534 -16.89 27.53 -16.79
CA MET A 534 -17.94 27.29 -15.78
C MET A 534 -19.33 27.70 -16.31
N MET A 535 -19.47 28.89 -16.88
CA MET A 535 -20.72 29.35 -17.49
C MET A 535 -21.11 28.48 -18.68
N ASP A 536 -20.14 28.06 -19.50
CA ASP A 536 -20.36 27.13 -20.62
C ASP A 536 -20.96 25.80 -20.13
N ALA A 537 -20.43 25.24 -19.04
CA ALA A 537 -20.96 24.01 -18.45
C ALA A 537 -22.38 24.17 -17.88
N VAL A 538 -22.70 25.33 -17.29
CA VAL A 538 -24.07 25.62 -16.80
C VAL A 538 -25.06 25.66 -17.96
N ILE A 539 -24.68 26.31 -19.08
CA ILE A 539 -25.53 26.42 -20.27
C ILE A 539 -25.69 25.04 -20.95
N ASP A 540 -24.61 24.26 -21.03
CA ASP A 540 -24.62 22.90 -21.59
C ASP A 540 -25.55 21.98 -20.80
N GLN A 541 -25.49 22.03 -19.46
CA GLN A 541 -26.41 21.27 -18.60
C GLN A 541 -27.87 21.73 -18.73
N ALA A 542 -28.13 23.03 -18.87
CA ALA A 542 -29.48 23.52 -19.12
C ALA A 542 -30.04 22.99 -20.46
N ALA A 543 -29.20 22.93 -21.49
CA ALA A 543 -29.55 22.36 -22.80
C ALA A 543 -29.78 20.84 -22.72
N GLU A 544 -28.97 20.10 -21.95
CA GLU A 544 -29.16 18.66 -21.72
C GLU A 544 -30.51 18.35 -21.05
N HIS A 545 -30.96 19.25 -20.17
CA HIS A 545 -32.28 19.19 -19.54
C HIS A 545 -33.44 19.69 -20.44
N GLY A 546 -33.16 20.12 -21.67
CA GLY A 546 -34.17 20.56 -22.64
C GLY A 546 -34.84 21.88 -22.30
N LEU A 547 -34.16 22.78 -21.59
CA LEU A 547 -34.65 24.13 -21.30
C LEU A 547 -34.50 25.04 -22.53
N ASP A 548 -35.42 26.00 -22.69
CA ASP A 548 -35.50 26.84 -23.90
C ASP A 548 -34.47 27.98 -23.95
N GLU A 549 -34.14 28.59 -22.79
CA GLU A 549 -33.33 29.81 -22.73
C GLU A 549 -32.55 29.93 -21.42
N VAL A 550 -31.36 30.54 -21.48
CA VAL A 550 -30.58 30.97 -20.30
C VAL A 550 -30.37 32.49 -20.37
N VAL A 551 -31.02 33.23 -19.48
CA VAL A 551 -30.90 34.69 -19.37
C VAL A 551 -29.81 35.04 -18.35
N ILE A 552 -28.80 35.80 -18.78
CA ILE A 552 -27.62 36.13 -17.95
C ILE A 552 -27.70 37.57 -17.44
N GLY A 553 -27.62 37.76 -16.11
CA GLY A 553 -27.39 39.06 -15.48
C GLY A 553 -26.00 39.11 -14.84
N MET A 554 -25.17 40.07 -15.24
CA MET A 554 -23.79 40.22 -14.75
C MET A 554 -23.44 41.69 -14.44
N PRO A 555 -22.48 41.97 -13.53
CA PRO A 555 -22.07 43.32 -13.11
C PRO A 555 -21.48 44.23 -14.19
#